data_AF-A0A519I725-F1
#
_entry.id   AF-A0A519I725-F1
#
_cell.length_a   1.000
_cell.length_b   1.000
_cell.length_c   1.000
_cell.angle_alpha   90.00
_cell.angle_beta   90.00
_cell.angle_gamma   90.00
#
_symmetry.space_group_name_H-M   'P 1'
#
loop_
_entity.id
_entity.type
_entity.pdbx_description
1 polymer ?
#
loop_
_entity_poly.entity_id
_entity_poly.type
_entity_poly.pdbx_seq_one_letter_code
_entity_poly.pdbx_strand_id
1 'polypeptide(L)'
;MSQTAYFDLVSHWRLDAPVHRVWRAITETEHWPSWWPGVVGVQRLKNGDEFGVGRVQQITFRTGLGYRLHLALEVTEVIRQERLRAKAAGTLAGEGVWLMKQAAQEAGGHTDVTFVWRVTLPPGILRWLAPVLGPVFQWNHKRVMRVGRIGLTRHLLAGC
;
A
#
# COMPACT_ATOMS: atom_id res chain seq x y z
N MET A 1 -24.48 18.53 1.40
CA MET A 1 -23.58 17.34 1.38
C MET A 1 -22.18 17.84 1.06
N SER A 2 -21.29 17.91 2.04
CA SER A 2 -19.91 18.37 1.80
C SER A 2 -19.17 17.38 0.91
N GLN A 3 -18.76 17.81 -0.28
CA GLN A 3 -17.99 16.96 -1.20
C GLN A 3 -16.63 16.66 -0.59
N THR A 4 -16.39 15.40 -0.24
CA THR A 4 -15.09 14.93 0.26
C THR A 4 -14.05 15.05 -0.85
N ALA A 5 -13.07 15.92 -0.65
CA ALA A 5 -11.95 16.05 -1.58
C ALA A 5 -10.98 14.86 -1.40
N TYR A 6 -10.57 14.26 -2.50
CA TYR A 6 -9.55 13.21 -2.52
C TYR A 6 -8.57 13.43 -3.66
N PHE A 7 -7.39 12.85 -3.54
CA PHE A 7 -6.44 12.74 -4.64
C PHE A 7 -5.80 11.35 -4.64
N ASP A 8 -5.46 10.88 -5.83
CA ASP A 8 -4.91 9.54 -6.02
C ASP A 8 -3.41 9.59 -6.25
N LEU A 9 -2.69 8.74 -5.53
CA LEU A 9 -1.27 8.50 -5.68
C LEU A 9 -1.09 7.08 -6.24
N VAL A 10 -0.62 6.98 -7.47
CA VAL A 10 -0.51 5.71 -8.18
C VAL A 10 0.95 5.32 -8.35
N SER A 11 1.26 4.06 -8.08
CA SER A 11 2.57 3.45 -8.29
C SER A 11 2.44 2.16 -9.09
N HIS A 12 3.28 2.01 -10.11
CA HIS A 12 3.35 0.80 -10.94
C HIS A 12 4.68 0.10 -10.73
N TRP A 13 4.63 -1.19 -10.45
CA TRP A 13 5.79 -2.05 -10.29
C TRP A 13 5.72 -3.20 -11.28
N ARG A 14 6.87 -3.55 -11.85
CA ARG A 14 7.10 -4.82 -12.52
C ARG A 14 8.02 -5.65 -11.63
N LEU A 15 7.59 -6.85 -11.27
CA LEU A 15 8.32 -7.75 -10.37
C LEU A 15 8.54 -9.08 -11.07
N ASP A 16 9.80 -9.49 -11.19
CA ASP A 16 10.20 -10.75 -11.85
C ASP A 16 9.96 -11.95 -10.90
N ALA A 17 8.71 -12.17 -10.56
CA ALA A 17 8.24 -13.25 -9.70
C ALA A 17 6.80 -13.63 -10.08
N PRO A 18 6.40 -14.88 -9.84
CA PRO A 18 5.03 -15.31 -10.09
C PRO A 18 4.05 -14.66 -9.10
N VAL A 19 2.82 -14.40 -9.56
CA VAL A 19 1.81 -13.61 -8.84
C VAL A 19 1.48 -14.18 -7.46
N HIS A 20 1.53 -15.50 -7.27
CA HIS A 20 1.27 -16.12 -5.97
C HIS A 20 2.30 -15.73 -4.90
N ARG A 21 3.58 -15.54 -5.27
CA ARG A 21 4.62 -15.09 -4.33
C ARG A 21 4.47 -13.61 -4.00
N VAL A 22 4.18 -12.79 -5.02
CA VAL A 22 3.91 -11.36 -4.86
C VAL A 22 2.69 -11.15 -3.98
N TRP A 23 1.61 -11.88 -4.27
CA TRP A 23 0.37 -11.87 -3.49
C TRP A 23 0.65 -12.15 -2.01
N ARG A 24 1.35 -13.25 -1.71
CA ARG A 24 1.71 -13.61 -0.33
C ARG A 24 2.46 -12.49 0.36
N ALA A 25 3.51 -11.94 -0.27
CA ALA A 25 4.32 -10.88 0.30
C ALA A 25 3.53 -9.58 0.57
N ILE A 26 2.54 -9.26 -0.27
CA ILE A 26 1.67 -8.09 -0.07
C ILE A 26 0.62 -8.36 1.02
N THR A 27 0.02 -9.55 1.08
CA THR A 27 -1.05 -9.87 2.04
C THR A 27 -0.56 -10.20 3.45
N GLU A 28 0.67 -10.71 3.58
CA GLU A 28 1.33 -10.99 4.86
C GLU A 28 1.99 -9.71 5.40
N THR A 29 1.14 -8.76 5.75
CA THR A 29 1.57 -7.41 6.17
C THR A 29 2.47 -7.44 7.40
N GLU A 30 2.35 -8.45 8.27
CA GLU A 30 3.24 -8.66 9.42
C GLU A 30 4.72 -8.80 9.02
N HIS A 31 5.00 -9.27 7.80
CA HIS A 31 6.35 -9.43 7.28
C HIS A 31 6.88 -8.19 6.54
N TRP A 32 6.05 -7.15 6.34
CA TRP A 32 6.48 -5.93 5.64
C TRP A 32 7.72 -5.27 6.25
N PRO A 33 7.92 -5.19 7.59
CA PRO A 33 9.14 -4.60 8.16
C PRO A 33 10.45 -5.26 7.70
N SER A 34 10.40 -6.54 7.31
CA SER A 34 11.59 -7.28 6.87
C SER A 34 12.12 -6.84 5.49
N TRP A 35 11.25 -6.31 4.63
CA TRP A 35 11.60 -5.97 3.24
C TRP A 35 11.21 -4.55 2.85
N TRP A 36 10.36 -3.87 3.61
CA TRP A 36 9.96 -2.49 3.35
C TRP A 36 10.52 -1.57 4.44
N PRO A 37 11.72 -0.98 4.26
CA PRO A 37 12.39 -0.14 5.27
C PRO A 37 11.58 1.04 5.83
N GLY A 38 10.52 1.46 5.14
CA GLY A 38 9.61 2.51 5.61
C GLY A 38 8.60 2.02 6.64
N VAL A 39 8.36 0.71 6.74
CA VAL A 39 7.42 0.10 7.68
C VAL A 39 8.18 -0.25 8.96
N VAL A 40 7.83 0.41 10.06
CA VAL A 40 8.45 0.21 11.37
C VAL A 40 7.85 -1.00 12.08
N GLY A 41 6.55 -1.23 11.90
CA GLY A 41 5.85 -2.32 12.54
C GLY A 41 4.41 -2.43 12.07
N VAL A 42 3.89 -3.64 12.19
CA VAL A 42 2.50 -3.99 11.89
C VAL A 42 1.94 -4.74 13.07
N GLN A 43 0.80 -4.28 13.58
CA GLN A 43 0.07 -4.92 14.67
C GLN A 43 -1.33 -5.27 14.19
N ARG A 44 -1.71 -6.54 14.33
CA ARG A 44 -3.07 -6.98 14.05
C ARG A 44 -3.98 -6.60 15.21
N LEU A 45 -5.04 -5.85 14.93
CA LEU A 45 -6.03 -5.41 15.91
C LEU A 45 -7.29 -6.28 15.88
N LYS A 46 -7.68 -6.74 14.70
CA LYS A 46 -8.86 -7.58 14.49
C LYS A 46 -8.58 -8.62 13.40
N ASN A 47 -9.00 -9.86 13.64
CA ASN A 47 -9.00 -10.90 12.61
C ASN A 47 -10.11 -10.64 11.58
N GLY A 48 -9.83 -10.97 10.33
CA GLY A 48 -10.85 -10.98 9.27
C GLY A 48 -11.54 -12.33 9.19
N ASP A 49 -12.39 -12.48 8.17
CA ASP A 49 -12.94 -13.76 7.75
C ASP A 49 -11.86 -14.70 7.15
N GLU A 50 -12.30 -15.83 6.59
CA GLU A 50 -11.42 -16.84 5.98
C GLU A 50 -10.57 -16.30 4.81
N PHE A 51 -11.04 -15.25 4.12
CA PHE A 51 -10.32 -14.58 3.03
C PHE A 51 -9.53 -13.36 3.52
N GLY A 52 -9.73 -12.96 4.77
CA GLY A 52 -9.08 -11.82 5.41
C GLY A 52 -9.87 -10.51 5.33
N VAL A 53 -11.09 -10.51 4.78
CA VAL A 53 -11.97 -9.32 4.77
C VAL A 53 -12.41 -8.99 6.20
N GLY A 54 -12.49 -7.70 6.53
CA GLY A 54 -12.78 -7.22 7.88
C GLY A 54 -11.59 -7.27 8.84
N ARG A 55 -10.42 -7.75 8.40
CA ARG A 55 -9.18 -7.70 9.17
C ARG A 55 -8.77 -6.24 9.37
N VAL A 56 -8.43 -5.88 10.61
CA VAL A 56 -7.93 -4.54 10.96
C VAL A 56 -6.51 -4.64 11.46
N GLN A 57 -5.61 -3.83 10.89
CA GLN A 57 -4.20 -3.80 11.25
C GLN A 57 -3.72 -2.37 11.40
N GLN A 58 -2.94 -2.12 12.44
CA GLN A 58 -2.24 -0.86 12.62
C GLN A 58 -0.85 -0.97 12.02
N ILE A 59 -0.55 -0.11 11.05
CA ILE A 59 0.74 -0.02 10.39
C ILE A 59 1.40 1.30 10.76
N THR A 60 2.65 1.22 11.21
CA THR A 60 3.46 2.40 11.51
C THR A 60 4.49 2.59 10.42
N PHE A 61 4.41 3.71 9.69
CA PHE A 61 5.40 4.10 8.70
C PHE A 61 6.34 5.16 9.27
N ARG A 62 7.63 5.07 8.96
CA ARG A 62 8.60 6.17 9.14
C ARG A 62 8.74 6.90 7.82
N THR A 63 8.31 8.16 7.80
CA THR A 63 8.43 9.02 6.62
C THR A 63 9.84 9.56 6.47
N GLY A 64 10.13 10.05 5.26
CA GLY A 64 11.42 10.65 4.93
C GLY A 64 11.79 11.91 5.72
N LEU A 65 10.82 12.51 6.43
CA LEU A 65 10.95 13.76 7.19
C LEU A 65 11.05 13.52 8.71
N GLY A 66 11.21 12.27 9.16
CA GLY A 66 11.34 11.92 10.59
C GLY A 66 10.00 11.69 11.31
N TYR A 67 8.86 12.04 10.70
CA TYR A 67 7.54 11.79 11.25
C TYR A 67 7.13 10.32 11.11
N ARG A 68 6.40 9.81 12.11
CA ARG A 68 5.73 8.51 12.06
C ARG A 68 4.27 8.69 11.66
N LEU A 69 3.82 7.90 10.69
CA LEU A 69 2.40 7.81 10.33
C LEU A 69 1.84 6.53 10.92
N HIS A 70 0.72 6.64 11.62
CA HIS A 70 -0.01 5.50 12.15
C HIS A 70 -1.30 5.36 11.35
N LEU A 71 -1.39 4.28 10.58
CA LEU A 71 -2.54 3.98 9.75
C LEU A 71 -3.23 2.73 10.28
N ALA A 72 -4.52 2.82 10.56
CA ALA A 72 -5.38 1.66 10.77
C ALA A 72 -5.95 1.26 9.41
N LEU A 73 -5.57 0.09 8.92
CA LEU A 73 -6.04 -0.48 7.66
C LEU A 73 -7.08 -1.55 7.94
N GLU A 74 -8.27 -1.40 7.37
CA GLU A 74 -9.33 -2.41 7.36
C GLU A 74 -9.45 -2.99 5.95
N VAL A 75 -9.23 -4.30 5.80
CA VAL A 75 -9.40 -5.00 4.51
C VAL A 75 -10.89 -5.04 4.16
N THR A 76 -11.27 -4.51 3.01
CA THR A 76 -12.67 -4.44 2.56
C THR A 76 -12.97 -5.34 1.38
N GLU A 77 -11.95 -5.76 0.62
CA GLU A 77 -12.13 -6.64 -0.52
C GLU A 77 -10.86 -7.45 -0.76
N VAL A 78 -11.04 -8.74 -1.07
CA VAL A 78 -9.97 -9.66 -1.46
C VAL A 78 -10.44 -10.48 -2.67
N ILE A 79 -9.79 -10.29 -3.80
CA ILE A 79 -9.85 -11.19 -4.96
C ILE A 79 -8.47 -11.80 -5.11
N ARG A 80 -8.37 -13.09 -4.81
CA ARG A 80 -7.11 -13.81 -4.70
C ARG A 80 -6.24 -13.63 -5.95
N GLN A 81 -4.99 -13.21 -5.75
CA GLN A 81 -3.98 -12.97 -6.79
C GLN A 81 -4.31 -11.83 -7.80
N GLU A 82 -5.37 -11.06 -7.56
CA GLU A 82 -5.80 -10.00 -8.49
C GLU A 82 -6.00 -8.65 -7.79
N ARG A 83 -6.70 -8.62 -6.67
CA ARG A 83 -7.10 -7.36 -6.01
C ARG A 83 -7.15 -7.46 -4.49
N LEU A 84 -6.57 -6.49 -3.81
CA LEU A 84 -6.72 -6.27 -2.37
C LEU A 84 -7.10 -4.81 -2.14
N ARG A 85 -8.23 -4.57 -1.48
CA ARG A 85 -8.67 -3.22 -1.09
C ARG A 85 -8.70 -3.11 0.42
N ALA A 86 -8.20 -1.98 0.93
CA ALA A 86 -8.28 -1.64 2.34
C ALA A 86 -8.65 -0.18 2.54
N LYS A 87 -9.57 0.08 3.46
CA LYS A 87 -9.84 1.42 3.97
C LYS A 87 -8.80 1.78 5.02
N ALA A 88 -8.37 3.03 5.00
CA ALA A 88 -7.38 3.54 5.93
C ALA A 88 -7.95 4.66 6.79
N ALA A 89 -7.59 4.66 8.06
CA ALA A 89 -7.89 5.69 9.04
C ALA A 89 -6.63 6.01 9.89
N GLY A 90 -6.74 7.01 10.76
CA GLY A 90 -5.64 7.45 11.63
C GLY A 90 -5.00 8.73 11.12
N THR A 91 -3.67 8.77 11.01
CA THR A 91 -2.95 9.98 10.59
C THR A 91 -3.33 10.45 9.19
N LEU A 92 -3.65 9.51 8.29
CA LEU A 92 -4.21 9.79 6.98
C LEU A 92 -5.41 8.86 6.76
N ALA A 93 -6.52 9.44 6.33
CA ALA A 93 -7.69 8.69 5.90
C ALA A 93 -7.66 8.45 4.40
N GLY A 94 -8.22 7.34 3.94
CA GLY A 94 -8.22 7.03 2.52
C GLY A 94 -8.54 5.59 2.19
N GLU A 95 -8.15 5.18 0.98
CA GLU A 95 -8.27 3.82 0.48
C GLU A 95 -7.00 3.40 -0.24
N GLY A 96 -6.48 2.21 0.10
CA GLY A 96 -5.41 1.54 -0.60
C GLY A 96 -5.95 0.40 -1.46
N VAL A 97 -5.57 0.36 -2.73
CA VAL A 97 -5.92 -0.70 -3.66
C VAL A 97 -4.64 -1.27 -4.27
N TRP A 98 -4.39 -2.55 -4.05
CA TRP A 98 -3.41 -3.31 -4.80
C TRP A 98 -4.11 -4.05 -5.92
N LEU A 99 -3.60 -3.91 -7.13
CA LEU A 99 -4.00 -4.63 -8.32
C LEU A 99 -2.79 -5.42 -8.80
N MET A 100 -2.98 -6.69 -9.13
CA MET A 100 -1.92 -7.59 -9.58
C MET A 100 -2.37 -8.29 -10.85
N LYS A 101 -1.46 -8.45 -11.80
CA LYS A 101 -1.70 -9.20 -13.02
C LYS A 101 -0.45 -9.99 -13.37
N GLN A 102 -0.61 -11.30 -13.52
CA GLN A 102 0.44 -12.16 -14.06
C GLN A 102 0.57 -11.86 -15.55
N ALA A 103 1.79 -11.48 -15.98
CA ALA A 103 2.09 -11.38 -17.40
C ALA A 103 2.17 -12.78 -18.02
N ALA A 104 1.78 -12.87 -19.30
CA ALA A 104 1.90 -14.12 -20.06
C ALA A 104 3.35 -14.63 -20.05
N GLN A 105 3.52 -15.95 -20.12
CA GLN A 105 4.86 -16.58 -20.10
C GLN A 105 5.77 -16.05 -21.22
N GLU A 106 5.21 -15.77 -22.40
CA GLU A 106 5.91 -15.19 -23.55
C GLU A 106 6.47 -13.78 -23.26
N ALA A 107 5.89 -13.06 -22.29
CA ALA A 107 6.35 -11.76 -21.83
C ALA A 107 7.34 -11.84 -20.65
N GLY A 108 7.87 -13.04 -20.36
CA GLY A 108 8.91 -13.24 -19.34
C GLY A 108 8.40 -13.59 -17.93
N GLY A 109 7.11 -13.91 -17.75
CA GLY A 109 6.59 -14.51 -16.51
C GLY A 109 6.59 -13.59 -15.27
N HIS A 110 6.68 -12.27 -15.45
CA HIS A 110 6.65 -11.28 -14.38
C HIS A 110 5.23 -10.97 -13.89
N THR A 111 5.12 -10.32 -12.73
CA THR A 111 3.87 -9.77 -12.20
C THR A 111 3.88 -8.25 -12.29
N ASP A 112 2.87 -7.70 -12.95
CA ASP A 112 2.60 -6.26 -12.92
C ASP A 112 1.73 -5.94 -11.70
N VAL A 113 2.19 -5.00 -10.88
CA VAL A 113 1.50 -4.55 -9.67
C VAL A 113 1.20 -3.07 -9.79
N THR A 114 -0.06 -2.69 -9.58
CA THR A 114 -0.47 -1.29 -9.45
C THR A 114 -0.98 -1.06 -8.04
N PHE A 115 -0.39 -0.10 -7.34
CA PHE A 115 -0.91 0.38 -6.07
C PHE A 115 -1.54 1.74 -6.27
N VAL A 116 -2.81 1.87 -5.88
CA VAL A 116 -3.54 3.13 -5.83
C VAL A 116 -3.76 3.49 -4.38
N TRP A 117 -3.26 4.66 -3.99
CA TRP A 117 -3.49 5.24 -2.67
C TRP A 117 -4.32 6.50 -2.82
N ARG A 118 -5.61 6.39 -2.52
CA ARG A 118 -6.56 7.49 -2.51
C ARG A 118 -6.56 8.15 -1.15
N VAL A 119 -5.99 9.35 -1.06
CA VAL A 119 -5.97 10.12 0.20
C VAL A 119 -7.26 10.93 0.30
N THR A 120 -7.96 10.79 1.41
CA THR A 120 -9.10 11.63 1.76
C THR A 120 -8.62 12.82 2.58
N LEU A 121 -8.91 14.02 2.09
CA LEU A 121 -8.60 15.26 2.81
C LEU A 121 -9.72 15.60 3.80
N PRO A 122 -9.40 15.90 5.06
CA PRO A 122 -10.41 16.38 6.00
C PRO A 122 -10.96 17.73 5.53
N PRO A 123 -12.24 18.04 5.83
CA PRO A 123 -12.80 19.36 5.55
C PRO A 123 -12.04 20.44 6.32
N GLY A 124 -11.85 21.61 5.71
CA GLY A 124 -11.20 22.77 6.33
C GLY A 124 -9.90 23.20 5.64
N ILE A 125 -8.99 23.81 6.40
CA ILE A 125 -7.80 24.51 5.87
C ILE A 125 -6.85 23.59 5.08
N LEU A 126 -6.81 22.30 5.43
CA LEU A 126 -6.03 21.28 4.72
C LEU A 126 -6.50 21.07 3.28
N ARG A 127 -7.80 21.26 2.99
CA ARG A 127 -8.32 21.24 1.62
C ARG A 127 -7.79 22.40 0.78
N TRP A 128 -7.63 23.58 1.40
CA TRP A 128 -7.08 24.77 0.73
C TRP A 128 -5.58 24.67 0.51
N LEU A 129 -4.86 24.00 1.42
CA LEU A 129 -3.42 23.76 1.30
C LEU A 129 -3.08 22.56 0.40
N ALA A 130 -4.07 21.78 -0.04
CA ALA A 130 -3.89 20.61 -0.89
C ALA A 130 -3.02 20.82 -2.15
N PRO A 131 -3.17 21.91 -2.95
CA PRO A 131 -2.30 22.11 -4.12
C PRO A 131 -0.83 22.34 -3.76
N VAL A 132 -0.55 22.92 -2.58
CA VAL A 132 0.83 23.16 -2.10
C VAL A 132 1.42 21.90 -1.46
N LEU A 133 0.61 21.17 -0.69
CA LEU A 133 1.04 19.93 -0.03
C LEU A 133 1.10 18.75 -1.00
N GLY A 134 0.34 18.80 -2.11
CA GLY A 134 0.26 17.76 -3.13
C GLY A 134 1.62 17.29 -3.65
N PRO A 135 2.50 18.20 -4.13
CA PRO A 135 3.85 17.84 -4.55
C PRO A 135 4.68 17.15 -3.45
N VAL A 136 4.56 17.59 -2.19
CA VAL A 136 5.29 16.99 -1.06
C VAL A 136 4.78 15.57 -0.78
N PHE A 137 3.46 15.38 -0.75
CA PHE A 137 2.85 14.05 -0.59
C PHE A 137 3.22 13.11 -1.73
N GLN A 138 3.20 13.60 -2.98
CA GLN A 138 3.61 12.84 -4.16
C GLN A 138 5.09 12.44 -4.09
N TRP A 139 5.97 13.37 -3.74
CA TRP A 139 7.41 13.10 -3.60
C TRP A 139 7.67 12.06 -2.51
N ASN A 140 7.06 12.24 -1.33
CA ASN A 140 7.20 11.30 -0.22
C ASN A 140 6.64 9.91 -0.59
N HIS A 141 5.48 9.84 -1.24
CA HIS A 141 4.90 8.59 -1.72
C HIS A 141 5.82 7.88 -2.72
N LYS A 142 6.31 8.60 -3.75
CA LYS A 142 7.25 8.05 -4.74
C LYS A 142 8.50 7.48 -4.07
N ARG A 143 9.05 8.15 -3.06
CA ARG A 143 10.21 7.66 -2.30
C ARG A 143 9.88 6.37 -1.53
N VAL A 144 8.80 6.36 -0.76
CA VAL A 144 8.37 5.19 0.04
C VAL A 144 8.09 3.99 -0.86
N MET A 145 7.41 4.21 -1.99
CA MET A 145 7.07 3.16 -2.95
C MET A 145 8.28 2.66 -3.73
N ARG A 146 9.23 3.54 -4.10
CA ARG A 146 10.49 3.12 -4.73
C ARG A 146 11.31 2.21 -3.81
N VAL A 147 11.45 2.58 -2.54
CA VAL A 147 12.15 1.78 -1.54
C VAL A 147 11.44 0.45 -1.30
N GLY A 148 10.10 0.48 -1.20
CA GLY A 148 9.27 -0.73 -1.09
C GLY A 148 9.47 -1.68 -2.27
N ARG A 149 9.43 -1.17 -3.51
CA ARG A 149 9.65 -1.99 -4.72
C ARG A 149 11.03 -2.67 -4.71
N ILE A 150 12.09 -1.93 -4.39
CA ILE A 150 13.46 -2.46 -4.35
C ILE A 150 13.56 -3.56 -3.28
N GLY A 151 13.02 -3.29 -2.10
CA GLY A 151 13.05 -4.24 -1.00
C GLY A 151 12.24 -5.50 -1.28
N LEU A 152 11.04 -5.37 -1.84
CA LEU A 152 10.21 -6.49 -2.27
C LEU A 152 10.90 -7.32 -3.36
N THR A 153 11.51 -6.68 -4.35
CA THR A 153 12.26 -7.37 -5.40
C THR A 153 13.37 -8.25 -4.80
N ARG A 154 14.15 -7.71 -3.84
CA ARG A 154 15.19 -8.47 -3.14
C ARG A 154 14.62 -9.62 -2.32
N HIS A 155 13.52 -9.38 -1.60
CA HIS A 155 12.84 -10.40 -0.81
C HIS A 155 12.34 -11.57 -1.67
N LEU A 156 11.78 -11.27 -2.84
CA LEU A 156 11.29 -12.29 -3.78
C LEU A 156 12.42 -13.11 -4.40
N LEU A 157 13.59 -12.51 -4.66
CA LEU A 157 14.78 -13.21 -5.15
C LEU A 157 15.42 -14.10 -4.07
N ALA A 158 15.42 -13.67 -2.81
CA ALA A 158 16.01 -14.42 -1.70
C ALA A 158 15.19 -15.67 -1.30
N GLY A 159 13.92 -15.75 -1.69
CA GLY A 159 13.06 -16.92 -1.47
C GLY A 159 13.01 -17.90 -2.65
N CYS A 160 13.86 -17.73 -3.67
CA CYS A 160 14.08 -18.70 -4.76
C CYS A 160 14.98 -19.86 -4.33
#